data_AF-A0AAX3UHB9-F1
#
_entry.id   AF-A0AAX3UHB9-F1
#
_cell.length_a   1.000
_cell.length_b   1.000
_cell.length_c   1.000
_cell.angle_alpha   90.00
_cell.angle_beta   90.00
_cell.angle_gamma   90.00
#
_symmetry.space_group_name_H-M   'P 1'
#
loop_
_entity.id
_entity.type
_entity.pdbx_description
1 polymer ?
#
loop_
_entity_poly.entity_id
_entity_poly.type
_entity_poly.pdbx_seq_one_letter_code
_entity_poly.pdbx_strand_id
1 'polypeptide(L)'
;MDSGVDTTHKDFQTAPKNPKFSKEDMEKIISKLGHGRYVSPKFPYVHNMITGDDDQIKENDKATAPEGEGPHGQHVAGIIAADGHSNSDHNEYVVGVAPEAQLMFLKYFSDDGTTGDVAESIYDAVNAGADVISLSLNSAPNVPNMNNADQKAIRYAIDHGVVGCFYLSI
;
A
#
# COMPACT_ATOMS: atom_id res chain seq x y z
N MET A 1 -0.20 -2.09 -2.77
CA MET A 1 -0.43 -1.17 -3.90
C MET A 1 -1.91 -1.20 -4.19
N ASP A 2 -2.62 -0.10 -3.96
CA ASP A 2 -4.10 -0.11 -4.02
C ASP A 2 -4.70 1.31 -4.22
N SER A 3 -6.00 1.49 -3.97
CA SER A 3 -6.79 2.73 -4.15
C SER A 3 -6.47 3.85 -3.14
N GLY A 4 -6.00 3.49 -1.95
CA GLY A 4 -5.70 4.43 -0.88
C GLY A 4 -5.79 3.80 0.50
N VAL A 5 -5.27 4.50 1.51
CA VAL A 5 -5.29 4.05 2.91
C VAL A 5 -5.38 5.26 3.84
N ASP A 6 -6.18 5.15 4.90
CA ASP A 6 -6.16 6.10 6.00
C ASP A 6 -5.07 5.70 7.00
N THR A 7 -3.90 6.32 6.86
CA THR A 7 -2.75 6.07 7.74
C THR A 7 -2.98 6.52 9.19
N THR A 8 -4.04 7.28 9.46
CA THR A 8 -4.42 7.73 10.81
C THR A 8 -5.50 6.86 11.45
N HIS A 9 -5.97 5.82 10.75
CA HIS A 9 -6.98 4.91 11.27
C HIS A 9 -6.53 4.20 12.54
N LYS A 10 -7.44 4.05 13.51
CA LYS A 10 -7.17 3.49 14.85
C LYS A 10 -6.46 2.13 14.85
N ASP A 11 -6.74 1.31 13.85
CA ASP A 11 -6.21 -0.06 13.72
C ASP A 11 -4.86 -0.12 12.99
N PHE A 12 -4.16 1.02 12.82
CA PHE A 12 -2.80 1.10 12.29
C PHE A 12 -1.88 2.02 13.11
N GLN A 13 -2.21 2.25 14.37
CA GLN A 13 -1.48 3.22 15.20
C GLN A 13 -0.35 2.58 16.01
N THR A 14 -0.23 1.25 16.02
CA THR A 14 0.76 0.56 16.84
C THR A 14 2.07 0.39 16.07
N ALA A 15 3.17 0.89 16.62
CA ALA A 15 4.48 0.62 16.04
C ALA A 15 4.84 -0.87 16.17
N PRO A 16 5.40 -1.50 15.12
CA PRO A 16 6.02 -2.81 15.24
C PRO A 16 7.07 -2.85 16.35
N LYS A 17 7.16 -3.98 17.06
CA LYS A 17 8.17 -4.16 18.13
C LYS A 17 9.61 -4.13 17.61
N ASN A 18 9.83 -4.76 16.45
CA ASN A 18 11.13 -4.86 15.79
C ASN A 18 10.98 -4.40 14.32
N PRO A 19 10.82 -3.10 14.06
CA PRO A 19 10.66 -2.60 12.70
C PRO A 19 11.94 -2.87 11.90
N LYS A 20 11.78 -3.24 10.62
CA LYS A 20 12.89 -3.44 9.69
C LYS A 20 13.61 -2.12 9.39
N PHE A 21 12.84 -1.04 9.27
CA PHE A 21 13.34 0.29 8.96
C PHE A 21 12.98 1.28 10.05
N SER A 22 13.98 2.02 10.52
CA SER A 22 13.78 3.24 11.29
C SER A 22 13.29 4.38 10.37
N LYS A 23 12.85 5.49 10.98
CA LYS A 23 12.54 6.73 10.26
C LYS A 23 13.73 7.22 9.43
N GLU A 24 14.92 7.23 10.02
CA GLU A 24 16.14 7.72 9.37
C GLU A 24 16.59 6.83 8.21
N ASP A 25 16.40 5.50 8.33
CA ASP A 25 16.66 4.58 7.22
C ASP A 25 15.72 4.86 6.06
N MET A 26 14.44 5.02 6.36
CA MET A 26 13.43 5.22 5.32
C MET A 26 13.52 6.60 4.68
N GLU A 27 13.84 7.65 5.43
CA GLU A 27 14.08 8.98 4.84
C GLU A 27 15.26 8.98 3.85
N LYS A 28 16.33 8.20 4.13
CA LYS A 28 17.44 8.01 3.17
C LYS A 28 17.00 7.26 1.93
N ILE A 29 16.13 6.26 2.07
CA ILE A 29 15.57 5.49 0.96
C ILE A 29 14.67 6.39 0.11
N ILE A 30 13.73 7.10 0.72
CA ILE A 30 12.83 8.08 0.09
C ILE A 30 13.65 9.13 -0.66
N SER A 31 14.70 9.68 -0.04
CA SER A 31 15.57 10.66 -0.70
C SER A 31 16.27 10.09 -1.95
N LYS A 32 16.53 8.78 -2.02
CA LYS A 32 17.13 8.14 -3.21
C LYS A 32 16.09 7.85 -4.28
N LEU A 33 14.86 7.51 -3.89
CA LEU A 33 13.73 7.33 -4.81
C LEU A 33 13.34 8.68 -5.44
N GLY A 34 13.40 9.76 -4.65
CA GLY A 34 13.09 11.12 -5.09
C GLY A 34 11.67 11.57 -4.77
N HIS A 35 10.84 10.66 -4.26
CA HIS A 35 9.42 10.89 -3.96
C HIS A 35 8.92 9.97 -2.83
N GLY A 36 7.72 10.28 -2.35
CA GLY A 36 7.10 9.60 -1.22
C GLY A 36 7.44 10.26 0.11
N ARG A 37 6.81 9.75 1.17
CA ARG A 37 6.89 10.33 2.51
C ARG A 37 6.88 9.26 3.59
N TYR A 38 7.61 9.53 4.67
CA TYR A 38 7.49 8.80 5.92
C TYR A 38 6.29 9.30 6.72
N VAL A 39 5.44 8.38 7.18
CA VAL A 39 4.26 8.73 7.98
C VAL A 39 4.45 8.31 9.44
N SER A 40 4.74 7.02 9.67
CA SER A 40 4.85 6.45 11.01
C SER A 40 5.69 5.17 10.98
N PRO A 41 6.04 4.58 12.13
CA PRO A 41 6.71 3.28 12.14
C PRO A 41 5.87 2.19 11.45
N LYS A 42 4.54 2.32 11.50
CA LYS A 42 3.61 1.42 10.83
C LYS A 42 3.56 1.66 9.32
N PHE A 43 3.59 2.91 8.88
CA PHE A 43 3.64 3.32 7.48
C PHE A 43 4.94 4.06 7.17
N PRO A 44 6.08 3.34 7.04
CA PRO A 44 7.36 4.00 6.86
C PRO A 44 7.49 4.67 5.48
N TYR A 45 6.74 4.21 4.48
CA TYR A 45 6.78 4.76 3.13
C TYR A 45 5.38 4.78 2.53
N VAL A 46 4.94 5.95 2.08
CA VAL A 46 3.74 6.10 1.26
C VAL A 46 4.07 6.94 0.04
N HIS A 47 3.44 6.63 -1.09
CA HIS A 47 3.48 7.51 -2.25
C HIS A 47 2.21 7.43 -3.09
N ASN A 48 1.76 8.58 -3.61
CA ASN A 48 0.66 8.65 -4.56
C ASN A 48 1.20 8.67 -5.99
N MET A 49 1.17 7.50 -6.64
CA MET A 49 1.70 7.28 -7.99
C MET A 49 0.84 7.95 -9.09
N ILE A 50 -0.32 8.50 -8.74
CA ILE A 50 -1.25 9.12 -9.69
C ILE A 50 -0.97 10.62 -9.80
N THR A 51 -0.88 11.30 -8.65
CA THR A 51 -0.75 12.77 -8.60
C THR A 51 0.63 13.24 -8.14
N GLY A 52 1.42 12.36 -7.53
CA GLY A 52 2.64 12.71 -6.81
C GLY A 52 2.41 13.42 -5.46
N ASP A 53 1.15 13.68 -5.09
CA ASP A 53 0.78 14.35 -3.85
C ASP A 53 0.47 13.33 -2.73
N ASP A 54 1.39 13.21 -1.79
CA ASP A 54 1.33 12.28 -0.66
C ASP A 54 0.38 12.70 0.46
N ASP A 55 -0.23 13.89 0.35
CA ASP A 55 -1.35 14.28 1.21
C ASP A 55 -2.67 13.65 0.71
N GLN A 56 -2.69 13.13 -0.54
CA GLN A 56 -3.84 12.47 -1.17
C GLN A 56 -3.76 10.93 -1.18
N ILE A 57 -3.04 10.34 -0.21
CA ILE A 57 -2.92 8.88 -0.04
C ILE A 57 -4.23 8.25 0.40
N LYS A 58 -5.00 8.94 1.24
CA LYS A 58 -6.31 8.45 1.67
C LYS A 58 -7.25 8.42 0.45
N GLU A 59 -8.03 7.35 0.34
CA GLU A 59 -9.12 7.29 -0.62
C GLU A 59 -10.19 8.31 -0.21
N ASN A 60 -10.77 9.01 -1.17
CA ASN A 60 -11.80 9.97 -0.83
C ASN A 60 -13.04 9.18 -0.44
N ASP A 61 -13.59 9.42 0.75
CA ASP A 61 -14.90 8.92 1.17
C ASP A 61 -15.98 9.58 0.29
N LYS A 62 -16.05 9.27 -1.00
CA LYS A 62 -17.10 9.83 -1.83
C LYS A 62 -18.41 9.21 -1.38
N ALA A 63 -19.30 10.07 -0.90
CA ALA A 63 -20.73 9.82 -0.68
C ALA A 63 -21.51 9.30 -1.91
N THR A 64 -20.81 8.96 -3.00
CA THR A 64 -21.34 8.39 -4.24
C THR A 64 -20.84 6.97 -4.51
N ALA A 65 -19.95 6.42 -3.67
CA ALA A 65 -19.67 4.99 -3.69
C ALA A 65 -20.96 4.25 -3.32
N PRO A 66 -21.38 3.22 -4.08
CA PRO A 66 -22.53 2.39 -3.72
C PRO A 66 -22.43 1.94 -2.27
N GLU A 67 -23.56 1.85 -1.56
CA GLU A 67 -23.56 1.34 -0.19
C GLU A 67 -22.85 -0.04 -0.13
N GLY A 68 -21.80 -0.12 0.69
CA GLY A 68 -20.96 -1.32 0.81
C GLY A 68 -19.56 -1.19 0.19
N GLU A 69 -19.30 -0.15 -0.62
CA GLU A 69 -17.96 0.13 -1.16
C GLU A 69 -17.23 1.12 -0.26
N GLY A 70 -16.68 0.60 0.84
CA GLY A 70 -15.71 1.31 1.68
C GLY A 70 -14.32 1.32 1.01
N PRO A 71 -13.35 2.10 1.55
CA PRO A 71 -12.04 2.27 0.93
C PRO A 71 -11.33 0.93 0.72
N HIS A 72 -11.15 0.53 -0.55
CA HIS A 72 -10.70 -0.82 -0.91
C HIS A 72 -9.27 -1.09 -0.40
N GLY A 73 -8.36 -0.16 -0.64
CA GLY A 73 -6.97 -0.27 -0.19
C GLY A 73 -6.80 -0.32 1.32
N GLN A 74 -7.65 0.40 2.06
CA GLN A 74 -7.72 0.34 3.52
C GLN A 74 -8.14 -1.06 3.99
N HIS A 75 -9.18 -1.63 3.37
CA HIS A 75 -9.68 -2.96 3.71
C HIS A 75 -8.62 -4.03 3.46
N VAL A 76 -7.95 -3.99 2.30
CA VAL A 76 -6.82 -4.86 1.97
C VAL A 76 -5.67 -4.70 2.97
N ALA A 77 -5.24 -3.48 3.25
CA ALA A 77 -4.19 -3.21 4.23
C ALA A 77 -4.55 -3.75 5.63
N GLY A 78 -5.84 -3.68 5.98
CA GLY A 78 -6.37 -4.16 7.25
C GLY A 78 -6.24 -5.67 7.39
N ILE A 79 -6.63 -6.42 6.35
CA ILE A 79 -6.45 -7.88 6.28
C ILE A 79 -4.98 -8.26 6.46
N ILE A 80 -4.07 -7.49 5.84
CA ILE A 80 -2.64 -7.80 5.88
C ILE A 80 -2.05 -7.49 7.26
N ALA A 81 -2.22 -6.28 7.78
CA ALA A 81 -1.45 -5.83 8.93
C ALA A 81 -2.16 -4.84 9.85
N ALA A 82 -3.49 -4.85 9.95
CA ALA A 82 -4.14 -4.11 11.05
C ALA A 82 -3.58 -4.57 12.41
N ASP A 83 -3.36 -3.63 13.31
CA ASP A 83 -2.82 -3.81 14.66
C ASP A 83 -3.80 -3.36 15.75
N GLY A 84 -5.09 -3.42 15.40
CA GLY A 84 -6.17 -3.03 16.27
C GLY A 84 -6.13 -3.78 17.61
N HIS A 85 -6.49 -3.07 18.66
CA HIS A 85 -6.58 -3.60 20.01
C HIS A 85 -7.75 -2.92 20.72
N SER A 86 -8.31 -3.60 21.72
CA SER A 86 -9.38 -3.04 22.53
C SER A 86 -8.91 -1.74 23.20
N ASN A 87 -9.71 -0.69 23.11
CA ASN A 87 -9.49 0.55 23.86
C ASN A 87 -10.78 0.96 24.59
N SER A 88 -10.73 2.03 25.40
CA SER A 88 -11.88 2.48 26.20
C SER A 88 -13.07 2.94 25.38
N ASP A 89 -12.83 3.32 24.12
CA ASP A 89 -13.79 4.02 23.26
C ASP A 89 -14.40 3.07 22.19
N HIS A 90 -13.69 1.98 21.88
CA HIS A 90 -14.01 1.00 20.86
C HIS A 90 -13.58 -0.41 21.30
N ASN A 91 -14.56 -1.28 21.50
CA ASN A 91 -14.32 -2.71 21.78
C ASN A 91 -14.17 -3.55 20.50
N GLU A 92 -14.47 -2.98 19.33
CA GLU A 92 -14.32 -3.63 18.03
C GLU A 92 -13.05 -3.14 17.33
N TYR A 93 -12.21 -4.08 16.93
CA TYR A 93 -10.93 -3.84 16.30
C TYR A 93 -10.61 -4.95 15.30
N VAL A 94 -9.77 -4.63 14.32
CA VAL A 94 -9.31 -5.58 13.32
C VAL A 94 -7.84 -5.90 13.59
N VAL A 95 -7.49 -7.18 13.53
CA VAL A 95 -6.11 -7.66 13.55
C VAL A 95 -5.84 -8.37 12.24
N GLY A 96 -4.83 -7.90 11.51
CA GLY A 96 -4.41 -8.49 10.25
C GLY A 96 -3.63 -9.79 10.46
N VAL A 97 -3.25 -10.43 9.34
CA VAL A 97 -2.45 -11.65 9.34
C VAL A 97 -1.04 -11.41 9.91
N ALA A 98 -0.45 -10.25 9.63
CA ALA A 98 0.87 -9.83 10.06
C ALA A 98 0.82 -8.45 10.76
N PRO A 99 0.25 -8.35 11.97
CA PRO A 99 0.00 -7.08 12.65
C PRO A 99 1.29 -6.32 13.02
N GLU A 100 2.41 -7.04 13.15
CA GLU A 100 3.73 -6.45 13.44
C GLU A 100 4.52 -6.09 12.17
N ALA A 101 3.94 -6.22 10.97
CA ALA A 101 4.58 -5.80 9.73
C ALA A 101 4.49 -4.27 9.54
N GLN A 102 5.52 -3.70 8.91
CA GLN A 102 5.46 -2.35 8.36
C GLN A 102 4.73 -2.39 7.00
N LEU A 103 3.88 -1.40 6.75
CA LEU A 103 3.11 -1.23 5.52
C LEU A 103 3.71 -0.12 4.66
N MET A 104 4.29 -0.49 3.52
CA MET A 104 4.61 0.47 2.46
C MET A 104 3.38 0.61 1.56
N PHE A 105 2.85 1.82 1.41
CA PHE A 105 1.60 2.03 0.68
C PHE A 105 1.78 2.93 -0.54
N LEU A 106 1.72 2.31 -1.71
CA LEU A 106 1.69 3.01 -2.99
C LEU A 106 0.25 3.05 -3.48
N LYS A 107 -0.33 4.25 -3.52
CA LYS A 107 -1.63 4.51 -4.13
C LYS A 107 -1.42 4.61 -5.63
N TYR A 108 -1.97 3.65 -6.38
CA TYR A 108 -1.71 3.56 -7.82
C TYR A 108 -2.98 3.56 -8.66
N PHE A 109 -4.18 3.49 -8.07
CA PHE A 109 -5.41 3.79 -8.78
C PHE A 109 -6.36 4.61 -7.90
N SER A 110 -7.33 5.27 -8.54
CA SER A 110 -8.38 6.03 -7.88
C SER A 110 -9.75 5.57 -8.36
N ASP A 111 -10.79 5.93 -7.59
CA ASP A 111 -12.18 5.53 -7.82
C ASP A 111 -12.74 6.03 -9.16
N ASP A 112 -12.13 7.08 -9.73
CA ASP A 112 -12.47 7.59 -11.07
C ASP A 112 -11.84 6.77 -12.22
N GLY A 113 -11.13 5.69 -11.90
CA GLY A 113 -10.47 4.80 -12.86
C GLY A 113 -9.09 5.29 -13.32
N THR A 114 -8.59 6.40 -12.80
CA THR A 114 -7.23 6.86 -13.10
C THR A 114 -6.22 5.91 -12.47
N THR A 115 -5.19 5.55 -13.23
CA THR A 115 -4.12 4.64 -12.80
C THR A 115 -2.76 5.32 -12.96
N GLY A 116 -1.89 5.13 -11.98
CA GLY A 116 -0.46 5.39 -12.07
C GLY A 116 0.28 4.23 -12.73
N ASP A 117 1.59 4.37 -12.91
CA ASP A 117 2.41 3.34 -13.55
C ASP A 117 2.65 2.16 -12.60
N VAL A 118 2.13 0.98 -12.98
CA VAL A 118 2.25 -0.26 -12.20
C VAL A 118 3.70 -0.73 -12.13
N ALA A 119 4.46 -0.65 -13.23
CA ALA A 119 5.84 -1.08 -13.28
C ALA A 119 6.71 -0.22 -12.37
N GLU A 120 6.56 1.11 -12.45
CA GLU A 120 7.26 2.06 -11.58
C GLU A 120 6.95 1.79 -10.11
N SER A 121 5.68 1.59 -9.78
CA SER A 121 5.27 1.28 -8.42
C SER A 121 5.89 -0.03 -7.89
N ILE A 122 6.02 -1.07 -8.73
CA ILE A 122 6.70 -2.32 -8.34
C ILE A 122 8.19 -2.06 -8.12
N TYR A 123 8.86 -1.31 -9.00
CA TYR A 123 10.27 -0.94 -8.80
C TYR A 123 10.47 -0.17 -7.50
N ASP A 124 9.61 0.81 -7.22
CA ASP A 124 9.68 1.60 -5.99
C ASP A 124 9.47 0.74 -4.75
N ALA A 125 8.50 -0.18 -4.76
CA ALA A 125 8.30 -1.10 -3.64
C ALA A 125 9.55 -1.97 -3.39
N VAL A 126 10.15 -2.52 -4.45
CA VAL A 126 11.38 -3.33 -4.34
C VAL A 126 12.55 -2.47 -3.84
N ASN A 127 12.74 -1.28 -4.41
CA ASN A 127 13.83 -0.36 -4.06
C ASN A 127 13.67 0.25 -2.66
N ALA A 128 12.42 0.40 -2.20
CA ALA A 128 12.10 0.76 -0.83
C ALA A 128 12.40 -0.37 0.16
N GLY A 129 12.62 -1.59 -0.33
CA GLY A 129 13.01 -2.76 0.44
C GLY A 129 11.82 -3.58 0.96
N ALA A 130 10.70 -3.60 0.23
CA ALA A 130 9.57 -4.47 0.52
C ALA A 130 9.98 -5.96 0.45
N ASP A 131 9.45 -6.77 1.37
CA ASP A 131 9.64 -8.23 1.37
C ASP A 131 8.54 -8.94 0.55
N VAL A 132 7.34 -8.36 0.56
CA VAL A 132 6.15 -8.87 -0.15
C VAL A 132 5.43 -7.69 -0.79
N ILE A 133 4.96 -7.87 -2.03
CA ILE A 133 4.10 -6.92 -2.73
C ILE A 133 2.70 -7.53 -2.85
N SER A 134 1.71 -6.88 -2.25
CA SER A 134 0.29 -7.12 -2.53
C SER A 134 -0.21 -6.08 -3.53
N LEU A 135 -0.69 -6.55 -4.67
CA LEU A 135 -1.18 -5.71 -5.76
C LEU A 135 -2.54 -6.20 -6.23
N SER A 136 -3.56 -5.39 -5.91
CA SER A 136 -4.92 -5.54 -6.44
C SER A 136 -4.99 -4.85 -7.79
N LEU A 137 -5.23 -5.59 -8.87
CA LEU A 137 -5.44 -5.06 -10.22
C LEU A 137 -6.91 -4.72 -10.41
N ASN A 138 -7.22 -3.49 -10.80
CA ASN A 138 -8.60 -3.10 -11.10
C ASN A 138 -9.17 -3.94 -12.27
N SER A 139 -10.47 -4.22 -12.25
CA SER A 139 -11.14 -5.20 -13.12
C SER A 139 -10.96 -4.94 -14.63
N ALA A 140 -10.91 -6.03 -15.40
CA ALA A 140 -10.11 -6.21 -16.62
C ALA A 140 -10.71 -5.68 -17.95
N PRO A 141 -9.89 -5.54 -19.01
CA PRO A 141 -9.65 -6.72 -19.84
C PRO A 141 -8.16 -7.10 -19.93
N ASN A 142 -7.93 -8.36 -19.57
CA ASN A 142 -6.71 -9.17 -19.67
C ASN A 142 -5.57 -8.86 -18.69
N VAL A 143 -5.56 -9.58 -17.55
CA VAL A 143 -4.34 -10.01 -16.84
C VAL A 143 -3.23 -10.53 -17.80
N PRO A 144 -3.55 -11.15 -18.97
CA PRO A 144 -2.54 -11.43 -20.01
C PRO A 144 -1.90 -10.21 -20.71
N ASN A 145 -2.32 -8.98 -20.44
CA ASN A 145 -1.79 -7.75 -21.05
C ASN A 145 -0.94 -6.90 -20.07
N MET A 146 -0.39 -7.50 -19.00
CA MET A 146 0.75 -6.87 -18.33
C MET A 146 1.77 -6.54 -19.41
N ASN A 147 2.06 -5.25 -19.57
CA ASN A 147 2.91 -4.80 -20.65
C ASN A 147 4.35 -5.31 -20.38
N ASN A 148 5.22 -5.18 -21.38
CA ASN A 148 6.61 -5.64 -21.23
C ASN A 148 7.35 -4.96 -20.07
N ALA A 149 6.95 -3.75 -19.64
CA ALA A 149 7.51 -3.08 -18.48
C ALA A 149 7.04 -3.70 -17.17
N ASP A 150 5.74 -3.99 -17.03
CA ASP A 150 5.21 -4.61 -15.81
C ASP A 150 5.78 -6.02 -15.60
N GLN A 151 5.91 -6.80 -16.67
CA GLN A 151 6.55 -8.13 -16.60
C GLN A 151 8.02 -8.04 -16.19
N LYS A 152 8.74 -7.02 -16.68
CA LYS A 152 10.13 -6.77 -16.25
C LYS A 152 10.20 -6.34 -14.79
N ALA A 153 9.25 -5.53 -14.31
CA ALA A 153 9.19 -5.11 -12.93
C ALA A 153 8.88 -6.30 -11.99
N ILE A 154 7.95 -7.18 -12.37
CA ILE A 154 7.74 -8.46 -11.65
C ILE A 154 9.01 -9.27 -11.63
N ARG A 155 9.70 -9.41 -12.78
CA ARG A 155 10.94 -10.18 -12.83
C ARG A 155 12.01 -9.56 -11.93
N TYR A 156 12.11 -8.24 -11.91
CA TYR A 156 12.98 -7.51 -11.03
C TYR A 156 12.67 -7.80 -9.55
N ALA A 157 11.40 -7.79 -9.15
CA ALA A 157 10.99 -8.17 -7.80
C ALA A 157 11.43 -9.60 -7.44
N ILE A 158 11.19 -10.56 -8.34
CA ILE A 158 11.61 -11.96 -8.16
C ILE A 158 13.14 -12.07 -8.01
N ASP A 159 13.90 -11.41 -8.87
CA ASP A 159 15.36 -11.44 -8.85
C ASP A 159 15.96 -10.76 -7.60
N HIS A 160 15.20 -9.93 -6.90
CA HIS A 160 15.56 -9.30 -5.62
C HIS A 160 14.96 -10.01 -4.40
N GLY A 161 14.35 -11.19 -4.59
CA GLY A 161 13.81 -12.01 -3.51
C GLY A 161 12.48 -11.50 -2.94
N VAL A 162 11.79 -10.61 -3.64
CA VAL A 162 10.49 -10.07 -3.24
C VAL A 162 9.38 -10.96 -3.78
N VAL A 163 8.45 -11.36 -2.90
CA VAL A 163 7.32 -12.21 -3.29
C VAL A 163 6.14 -11.34 -3.72
N GLY A 164 5.62 -11.55 -4.94
CA GLY A 164 4.44 -10.85 -5.43
C GLY A 164 3.15 -11.67 -5.26
N CYS A 165 2.12 -11.06 -4.69
CA CYS A 165 0.74 -11.56 -4.68
C CYS A 165 -0.12 -10.64 -5.55
N PHE A 166 -0.52 -11.14 -6.72
CA PHE A 166 -1.26 -10.37 -7.73
C PHE A 166 -2.67 -10.96 -7.89
N TYR A 167 -3.70 -10.15 -7.70
CA TYR A 167 -5.10 -10.58 -7.83
C TYR A 167 -5.95 -9.48 -8.47
N LEU A 168 -7.10 -9.87 -9.02
CA LEU A 168 -8.08 -8.93 -9.56
C LEU A 168 -9.02 -8.48 -8.44
N SER A 169 -9.26 -7.17 -8.35
CA SER A 169 -10.43 -6.65 -7.63
C SER A 169 -11.67 -7.02 -8.44
N ILE A 170 -12.59 -7.78 -7.82
CA ILE A 170 -13.86 -8.21 -8.43
C ILE A 170 -14.94 -7.15 -8.31
#